data_AF-A0A0B8QV16-F1
#
_entry.id   AF-A0A0B8QV16-F1
#
_cell.length_a   1.000
_cell.length_b   1.000
_cell.length_c   1.000
_cell.angle_alpha   90.00
_cell.angle_beta   90.00
_cell.angle_gamma   90.00
#
_symmetry.space_group_name_H-M   'P 1'
#
loop_
_entity.id
_entity.type
_entity.pdbx_description
1 polymer ?
#
loop_
_entity_poly.entity_id
_entity_poly.type
_entity_poly.pdbx_seq_one_letter_code
_entity_poly.pdbx_strand_id
1 'polypeptide(L)'
;MNLSQRSGHVSARSQWHFLDPQLLEWIEDLEDNKPFLSQFLGLRKAIEPEACALAAENATVEQRKELSTYFQKMTEAATNVDYHNWTMNDHMFHKTIFLATGNQFYIPFSNILSTCSSVSLAIQR
;
A
#
# COMPACT_ATOMS: atom_id res chain seq x y z
N MET A 1 -12.24 12.59 -44.52
CA MET A 1 -12.01 12.66 -43.06
C MET A 1 -11.81 11.23 -42.59
N ASN A 2 -10.55 10.81 -42.36
CA ASN A 2 -10.24 9.42 -42.05
C ASN A 2 -10.12 9.29 -40.53
N LEU A 3 -11.18 8.76 -39.89
CA LEU A 3 -11.17 8.47 -38.46
C LEU A 3 -10.30 7.23 -38.26
N SER A 4 -9.04 7.41 -37.87
CA SER A 4 -8.18 6.31 -37.48
C SER A 4 -8.79 5.62 -36.26
N GLN A 5 -9.42 4.47 -36.47
CA GLN A 5 -9.80 3.56 -35.40
C GLN A 5 -8.50 3.09 -34.72
N ARG A 6 -8.16 3.70 -33.58
CA ARG A 6 -7.17 3.12 -32.67
C ARG A 6 -7.82 1.93 -32.00
N SER A 7 -7.65 0.74 -32.58
CA SER A 7 -8.00 -0.51 -31.90
C SER A 7 -7.01 -0.71 -30.75
N GLY A 8 -7.49 -0.65 -29.51
CA GLY A 8 -6.68 -0.96 -28.34
C GLY A 8 -6.41 -2.46 -28.28
N HIS A 9 -5.16 -2.86 -28.24
CA HIS A 9 -4.79 -4.25 -27.98
C HIS A 9 -4.76 -4.48 -26.46
N VAL A 10 -5.57 -5.41 -25.97
CA VAL A 10 -5.53 -5.84 -24.57
C VAL A 10 -4.47 -6.94 -24.45
N SER A 11 -3.41 -6.68 -23.70
CA SER A 11 -2.36 -7.67 -23.45
C SER A 11 -2.91 -8.87 -22.66
N ALA A 12 -2.31 -10.04 -22.87
CA ALA A 12 -2.61 -11.22 -22.07
C ALA A 12 -2.39 -10.93 -20.57
N ARG A 13 -3.23 -11.50 -19.70
CA ARG A 13 -3.22 -11.21 -18.26
C ARG A 13 -1.87 -11.47 -17.58
N SER A 14 -1.08 -12.42 -18.09
CA SER A 14 0.27 -12.73 -17.60
C SER A 14 1.29 -11.62 -17.84
N GLN A 15 0.98 -10.65 -18.71
CA GLN A 15 1.82 -9.50 -19.02
C GLN A 15 1.39 -8.23 -18.28
N TRP A 16 0.39 -8.33 -17.40
CA TRP A 16 -0.09 -7.19 -16.63
C TRP A 16 0.89 -6.86 -15.51
N HIS A 17 1.14 -5.57 -15.32
CA HIS A 17 1.93 -5.07 -14.22
C HIS A 17 1.02 -4.84 -13.02
N PHE A 18 0.80 -5.87 -12.20
CA PHE A 18 -0.12 -5.82 -11.04
C PHE A 18 0.25 -4.80 -9.95
N LEU A 19 1.47 -4.26 -10.00
CA LEU A 19 1.96 -3.22 -9.10
C LEU A 19 1.88 -1.82 -9.72
N ASP A 20 1.31 -1.70 -10.92
CA ASP A 20 1.04 -0.41 -11.53
C ASP A 20 -0.07 0.32 -10.76
N PRO A 21 0.15 1.56 -10.30
CA PRO A 21 -0.85 2.31 -9.53
C PRO A 21 -2.19 2.47 -10.25
N GLN A 22 -2.17 2.70 -11.57
CA GLN A 22 -3.40 2.88 -12.34
C GLN A 22 -4.20 1.58 -12.44
N LEU A 23 -3.52 0.43 -12.57
CA LEU A 23 -4.20 -0.86 -12.54
C LEU A 23 -4.80 -1.14 -11.16
N LEU A 24 -4.12 -0.76 -10.08
CA LEU A 24 -4.63 -0.92 -8.71
C LEU A 24 -5.85 -0.04 -8.43
N GLU A 25 -5.85 1.20 -8.91
CA GLU A 25 -7.03 2.09 -8.88
C GLU A 25 -8.23 1.43 -9.58
N TRP A 26 -8.02 0.88 -10.79
CA TRP A 26 -9.10 0.17 -11.50
C TRP A 26 -9.59 -1.08 -10.79
N ILE A 27 -8.70 -1.80 -10.09
CA ILE A 27 -9.07 -2.97 -9.29
C ILE A 27 -9.89 -2.56 -8.07
N GLU A 28 -9.59 -1.42 -7.45
CA GLU A 28 -10.33 -0.91 -6.30
C GLU A 28 -11.78 -0.58 -6.67
N ASP A 29 -12.01 -0.04 -7.87
CA ASP A 29 -13.33 0.29 -8.42
C ASP A 29 -14.17 -0.93 -8.86
N LEU A 30 -13.64 -2.15 -8.82
CA LEU A 30 -14.39 -3.36 -9.16
C LEU A 30 -15.47 -3.68 -8.11
N GLU A 31 -16.66 -4.06 -8.58
CA GLU A 31 -17.78 -4.47 -7.72
C GLU A 31 -17.42 -5.66 -6.80
N ASP A 32 -16.61 -6.60 -7.29
CA ASP A 32 -15.99 -7.67 -6.49
C ASP A 32 -14.47 -7.65 -6.61
N ASN A 33 -13.83 -6.88 -5.73
CA ASN A 33 -12.38 -6.79 -5.62
C ASN A 33 -11.77 -7.80 -4.61
N LYS A 34 -12.58 -8.56 -3.87
CA LYS A 34 -12.12 -9.45 -2.78
C LYS A 34 -11.03 -10.45 -3.20
N PRO A 35 -11.09 -11.10 -4.37
CA PRO A 35 -10.04 -12.03 -4.80
C PRO A 35 -8.68 -11.34 -5.00
N PHE A 36 -8.68 -10.07 -5.43
CA PHE A 36 -7.48 -9.27 -5.60
C PHE A 36 -6.94 -8.78 -4.25
N LEU A 37 -7.83 -8.30 -3.36
CA LEU A 37 -7.45 -7.90 -2.00
C LEU A 37 -6.81 -9.07 -1.23
N SER A 38 -7.32 -10.30 -1.41
CA SER A 38 -6.74 -11.50 -0.81
C SER A 38 -5.32 -11.80 -1.31
N GLN A 39 -5.09 -11.69 -2.62
CA GLN A 39 -3.76 -11.86 -3.21
C GLN A 39 -2.79 -10.76 -2.75
N PHE A 40 -3.26 -9.51 -2.71
CA PHE A 40 -2.48 -8.38 -2.24
C PHE A 40 -2.10 -8.51 -0.77
N LEU A 41 -3.03 -8.97 0.07
CA LEU A 41 -2.75 -9.33 1.46
C LEU A 41 -1.71 -10.44 1.58
N GLY A 42 -1.77 -11.46 0.71
CA GLY A 42 -0.74 -12.50 0.64
C GLY A 42 0.65 -11.94 0.37
N LEU A 43 0.77 -10.98 -0.55
CA LEU A 43 2.02 -10.26 -0.81
C LEU A 43 2.49 -9.47 0.41
N ARG A 44 1.60 -8.68 1.05
CA ARG A 44 1.93 -7.91 2.26
C ARG A 44 2.48 -8.80 3.37
N LYS A 45 1.83 -9.93 3.64
CA LYS A 45 2.27 -10.93 4.62
C LYS A 45 3.66 -11.49 4.34
N ALA A 46 4.07 -11.55 3.07
CA ALA A 46 5.40 -12.02 2.70
C ALA A 46 6.49 -10.93 2.86
N ILE A 47 6.18 -9.67 2.53
CA ILE A 47 7.20 -8.62 2.43
C ILE A 47 7.29 -7.71 3.66
N GLU A 48 6.18 -7.46 4.37
CA GLU A 48 6.13 -6.49 5.47
C GLU A 48 6.96 -6.91 6.68
N PRO A 49 6.97 -8.18 7.13
CA PRO A 49 7.78 -8.57 8.28
C PRO A 49 9.27 -8.28 8.08
N GLU A 50 9.79 -8.58 6.88
CA GLU A 50 11.18 -8.31 6.53
C GLU A 50 11.44 -6.79 6.40
N ALA A 51 10.51 -6.05 5.77
CA ALA A 51 10.60 -4.59 5.71
C ALA A 51 10.65 -3.96 7.11
N CYS A 52 9.84 -4.46 8.05
CA CYS A 52 9.83 -4.02 9.44
C CYS A 52 11.16 -4.33 10.14
N ALA A 53 11.71 -5.54 9.96
CA ALA A 53 13.00 -5.93 10.53
C ALA A 53 14.13 -5.01 10.03
N LEU A 54 14.19 -4.80 8.71
CA LEU A 54 15.17 -3.89 8.10
C LEU A 54 14.98 -2.45 8.56
N ALA A 55 13.74 -1.96 8.67
CA ALA A 55 13.45 -0.63 9.17
C ALA A 55 13.89 -0.46 10.64
N ALA A 56 13.74 -1.48 11.47
CA ALA A 56 14.19 -1.44 12.86
C ALA A 56 15.70 -1.24 12.97
N GLU A 57 16.47 -1.82 12.05
CA GLU A 57 17.93 -1.69 11.99
C GLU A 57 18.39 -0.37 11.36
N ASN A 58 17.73 0.07 10.28
CA ASN A 58 18.23 1.12 9.39
C ASN A 58 17.57 2.50 9.56
N ALA A 59 16.42 2.59 10.25
CA ALA A 59 15.69 3.85 10.37
C ALA A 59 16.56 4.99 10.93
N THR A 60 16.39 6.21 10.39
CA THR A 60 16.99 7.40 10.98
C THR A 60 16.25 7.81 12.26
N VAL A 61 16.80 8.77 13.01
CA VAL A 61 16.14 9.32 14.21
C VAL A 61 14.82 9.99 13.83
N GLU A 62 14.79 10.68 12.70
CA GLU A 62 13.62 11.36 12.15
C GLU A 62 12.54 10.35 11.77
N GLN A 63 12.90 9.29 11.05
CA GLN A 63 11.96 8.23 10.65
C GLN A 63 11.36 7.52 11.88
N ARG A 64 12.16 7.24 12.92
CA ARG A 64 11.65 6.68 14.18
C ARG A 64 10.64 7.60 14.86
N LYS A 65 10.88 8.91 14.83
CA LYS A 65 9.96 9.92 15.37
C LYS A 65 8.67 9.97 14.55
N GLU A 66 8.76 9.91 13.23
CA GLU A 66 7.60 9.87 12.33
C GLU A 66 6.74 8.62 12.58
N LEU A 67 7.34 7.43 12.61
CA LEU A 67 6.66 6.18 12.93
C LEU A 67 5.93 6.26 14.28
N SER A 68 6.59 6.78 15.31
CA SER A 68 5.97 6.96 16.64
C SER A 68 4.79 7.92 16.58
N THR A 69 4.91 9.01 15.82
CA THR A 69 3.87 10.02 15.65
C THR A 69 2.65 9.43 14.93
N TYR A 70 2.84 8.70 13.83
CA TYR A 70 1.75 8.09 13.08
C TYR A 70 1.03 7.02 13.91
N PHE A 71 1.76 6.21 14.67
CA PHE A 71 1.17 5.23 15.58
C PHE A 71 0.29 5.87 16.67
N GLN A 72 0.76 6.97 17.29
CA GLN A 72 -0.03 7.72 18.27
C GLN A 72 -1.31 8.28 17.64
N LYS A 73 -1.21 8.90 16.46
CA LYS A 73 -2.37 9.42 15.73
C LYS A 73 -3.37 8.32 15.33
N MET A 74 -2.91 7.14 14.92
CA MET A 74 -3.79 6.00 14.69
C MET A 74 -4.52 5.59 15.97
N THR A 75 -3.84 5.56 17.11
CA THR A 75 -4.44 5.22 18.42
C THR A 75 -5.52 6.23 18.82
N GLU A 76 -5.25 7.53 18.66
CA GLU A 76 -6.21 8.60 18.91
C GLU A 76 -7.41 8.52 17.96
N ALA A 77 -7.17 8.31 16.67
CA ALA A 77 -8.22 8.16 15.66
C ALA A 77 -9.11 6.94 15.94
N ALA A 78 -8.52 5.81 16.35
CA ALA A 78 -9.28 4.62 16.73
C ALA A 78 -10.17 4.87 17.96
N THR A 79 -9.66 5.59 18.96
CA THR A 79 -10.42 5.97 20.15
C THR A 79 -11.63 6.85 19.81
N ASN A 80 -11.46 7.75 18.84
CA ASN A 80 -12.50 8.67 18.38
C ASN A 80 -13.39 8.10 17.26
N VAL A 81 -13.16 6.85 16.83
CA VAL A 81 -13.86 6.21 15.70
C VAL A 81 -13.72 7.02 14.41
N ASP A 82 -12.57 7.68 14.23
CA ASP A 82 -12.23 8.48 13.06
C ASP A 82 -11.49 7.61 12.02
N TYR A 83 -12.25 6.89 11.21
CA TYR A 83 -11.70 5.99 10.20
C TYR A 83 -10.86 6.71 9.14
N HIS A 84 -11.17 7.96 8.83
CA HIS A 84 -10.44 8.73 7.82
C HIS A 84 -9.03 9.04 8.31
N ASN A 85 -8.90 9.61 9.51
CA ASN A 85 -7.59 9.88 10.09
C ASN A 85 -6.84 8.59 10.40
N TRP A 86 -7.53 7.53 10.84
CA TRP A 86 -6.88 6.25 11.07
C TRP A 86 -6.21 5.74 9.79
N THR A 87 -6.96 5.69 8.68
CA THR A 87 -6.49 5.21 7.38
C THR A 87 -5.32 6.05 6.83
N MET A 88 -5.42 7.37 6.95
CA MET A 88 -4.36 8.28 6.51
C MET A 88 -3.05 8.04 7.29
N ASN A 89 -3.13 7.85 8.61
CA ASN A 89 -1.93 7.63 9.42
C ASN A 89 -1.37 6.21 9.25
N ASP A 90 -2.22 5.20 9.03
CA ASP A 90 -1.79 3.83 8.69
C ASP A 90 -0.98 3.80 7.39
N HIS A 91 -1.48 4.48 6.36
CA HIS A 91 -0.75 4.62 5.11
C HIS A 91 0.63 5.23 5.31
N MET A 92 0.71 6.36 6.02
CA MET A 92 1.97 7.04 6.29
C MET A 92 2.91 6.21 7.15
N PHE A 93 2.38 5.43 8.09
CA PHE A 93 3.16 4.50 8.92
C PHE A 93 3.82 3.42 8.05
N HIS A 94 3.05 2.71 7.23
CA HIS A 94 3.60 1.68 6.33
C HIS A 94 4.56 2.28 5.30
N LYS A 95 4.23 3.42 4.69
CA LYS A 95 5.12 4.13 3.77
C LYS A 95 6.48 4.39 4.42
N THR A 96 6.48 4.86 5.67
CA THR A 96 7.71 5.16 6.41
C THR A 96 8.52 3.89 6.67
N ILE A 97 7.88 2.75 6.99
CA ILE A 97 8.56 1.45 7.12
C ILE A 97 9.33 1.11 5.84
N PHE A 98 8.68 1.14 4.67
CA PHE A 98 9.33 0.78 3.39
C PHE A 98 10.49 1.72 3.05
N LEU A 99 10.35 3.02 3.32
CA LEU A 99 11.42 4.00 3.14
C LEU A 99 12.58 3.84 4.12
N ALA A 100 12.32 3.32 5.32
CA ALA A 100 13.31 3.13 6.37
C ALA A 100 14.11 1.82 6.24
N THR A 101 13.75 0.93 5.31
CA THR A 101 14.44 -0.37 5.13
C THR A 101 15.92 -0.26 4.77
N GLY A 102 16.38 0.88 4.27
CA GLY A 102 17.72 1.01 3.68
C GLY A 102 17.90 0.24 2.37
N ASN A 103 16.83 -0.34 1.81
CA ASN A 103 16.88 -1.18 0.61
C ASN A 103 15.99 -0.60 -0.50
N GLN A 104 16.63 -0.24 -1.62
CA GLN A 104 15.96 0.40 -2.76
C GLN A 104 14.84 -0.45 -3.39
N PHE A 105 14.90 -1.78 -3.25
CA PHE A 105 13.86 -2.68 -3.78
C PHE A 105 12.55 -2.62 -2.99
N TYR A 106 12.57 -2.09 -1.76
CA TYR A 106 11.36 -1.90 -0.95
C TYR A 106 10.65 -0.58 -1.23
N ILE A 107 11.36 0.42 -1.78
CA ILE A 107 10.83 1.77 -2.02
C ILE A 107 9.59 1.77 -2.94
N PRO A 108 9.52 1.01 -4.04
CA PRO A 108 8.32 0.99 -4.87
C PRO A 108 7.03 0.60 -4.11
N PHE A 109 7.15 -0.27 -3.11
CA PHE A 109 6.01 -0.72 -2.29
C PHE A 109 5.44 0.40 -1.41
N SER A 110 6.22 1.43 -1.10
CA SER A 110 5.75 2.60 -0.33
C SER A 110 4.62 3.35 -1.06
N ASN A 111 4.62 3.31 -2.39
CA ASN A 111 3.62 3.98 -3.22
C ASN A 111 2.43 3.07 -3.51
N ILE A 112 2.68 1.77 -3.70
CA ILE A 112 1.66 0.77 -4.01
C ILE A 112 0.66 0.60 -2.87
N LEU A 113 1.14 0.60 -1.61
CA LEU A 113 0.26 0.41 -0.46
C LEU A 113 -0.70 1.57 -0.20
N SER A 114 -0.40 2.75 -0.76
CA SER A 114 -1.29 3.91 -0.73
C SER A 114 -2.61 3.67 -1.46
N THR A 115 -2.57 2.84 -2.49
CA THR A 115 -3.69 2.66 -3.41
C THR A 115 -4.68 1.61 -2.91
N CYS A 116 -4.36 0.87 -1.85
CA CYS A 116 -5.24 -0.22 -1.36
C CYS A 116 -5.48 -0.10 0.15
N SER A 117 -6.01 1.06 0.53
CA SER A 117 -6.27 1.45 1.93
C SER A 117 -7.33 0.57 2.60
N SER A 118 -8.26 0.04 1.80
CA SER A 118 -9.38 -0.81 2.22
C SER A 118 -8.95 -2.16 2.81
N VAL A 119 -7.71 -2.62 2.58
CA VAL A 119 -7.17 -3.87 3.15
C VAL A 119 -6.69 -3.71 4.58
N SER A 120 -6.33 -2.49 5.02
CA SER A 120 -5.63 -2.29 6.29
C SER A 120 -6.46 -2.68 7.52
N LEU A 121 -7.79 -2.49 7.47
CA LEU A 121 -8.71 -2.92 8.53
C LEU A 121 -8.77 -4.44 8.73
N ALA A 122 -8.36 -5.25 7.74
CA ALA A 122 -8.47 -6.70 7.78
C ALA A 122 -7.20 -7.40 8.33
N ILE A 123 -6.08 -6.69 8.49
CA ILE A 123 -4.80 -7.29 8.94
C ILE A 123 -4.64 -7.25 10.46
N GLN A 124 -5.37 -6.37 11.15
CA GLN A 124 -5.26 -6.15 12.60
C GLN A 124 -6.41 -6.78 13.42
N ARG A 125 -7.15 -7.73 12.84
CA ARG A 125 -8.07 -8.64 13.54
C ARG A 125 -7.69 -10.09 13.24
#